data_AF-A0A099KFK3-F1
#
_entry.id   AF-A0A099KFK3-F1
#
_cell.length_a   1.000
_cell.length_b   1.000
_cell.length_c   1.000
_cell.angle_alpha   90.00
_cell.angle_beta   90.00
_cell.angle_gamma   90.00
#
_symmetry.space_group_name_H-M   'P 1'
#
loop_
_entity.id
_entity.type
_entity.pdbx_description
1 polymer ?
#
loop_
_entity_poly.entity_id
_entity_poly.type
_entity_poly.pdbx_seq_one_letter_code
_entity_poly.pdbx_strand_id
1 'polypeptide(L)'
;MGAQPLIKHKDKIPPKSKLGEAISYSLNQFDKFQCYLEDGRLSIDNNRAERAIKPFVIGRKAWLFSNTCNGAYASAVLYSLVETAKANGLVVHDYISRCLQHIAEQPTNLEPLLPWNIERS
;
A
#
# COMPACT_ATOMS: atom_id res chain seq x y z
N MET A 1 8.57 -18.96 19.41
CA MET A 1 9.97 -18.58 19.11
C MET A 1 9.94 -17.11 18.71
N GLY A 2 10.07 -16.20 19.69
CA GLY A 2 9.78 -14.76 19.53
C GLY A 2 11.04 -13.93 19.32
N ALA A 3 10.97 -12.60 19.50
CA ALA A 3 12.08 -11.65 19.31
C ALA A 3 13.33 -11.88 20.23
N GLN A 4 13.35 -12.98 20.98
CA GLN A 4 14.37 -13.37 21.95
C GLN A 4 15.81 -13.36 21.38
N PRO A 5 16.08 -13.78 20.13
CA PRO A 5 17.42 -13.65 19.55
C PRO A 5 17.85 -12.19 19.40
N LEU A 6 16.97 -11.30 18.94
CA LEU A 6 17.27 -9.88 18.74
C LEU A 6 17.54 -9.18 20.09
N ILE A 7 16.76 -9.51 21.11
CA ILE A 7 16.96 -9.01 22.48
C ILE A 7 18.34 -9.39 23.01
N LYS A 8 18.75 -10.66 22.81
CA LYS A 8 20.06 -11.17 23.26
C LYS A 8 21.26 -10.44 22.65
N HIS A 9 21.11 -9.92 21.43
CA HIS A 9 22.19 -9.22 20.71
C HIS A 9 22.19 -7.71 20.91
N LYS A 10 21.08 -7.12 21.38
CA LYS A 10 20.93 -5.68 21.58
C LYS A 10 22.02 -5.08 22.47
N ASP A 11 22.34 -5.74 23.59
CA ASP A 11 23.31 -5.22 24.57
C ASP A 11 24.79 -5.41 24.15
N LYS A 12 25.03 -6.19 23.09
CA LYS A 12 26.37 -6.49 22.58
C LYS A 12 26.79 -5.60 21.42
N ILE A 13 25.87 -4.79 20.90
CA ILE A 13 26.05 -4.01 19.68
C ILE A 13 25.85 -2.54 20.02
N PRO A 14 26.78 -1.64 19.62
CA PRO A 14 26.59 -0.21 19.83
C PRO A 14 25.26 0.26 19.21
N PRO A 15 24.37 0.92 19.96
CA PRO A 15 23.02 1.24 19.50
C PRO A 15 22.99 2.20 18.31
N LYS A 16 24.02 3.04 18.16
CA LYS A 16 24.19 3.97 17.02
C LYS A 16 24.91 3.36 15.81
N SER A 17 25.26 2.07 15.86
CA SER A 17 25.76 1.38 14.67
C SER A 17 24.59 1.04 13.73
N LYS A 18 24.84 0.90 12.42
CA LYS A 18 23.80 0.47 11.46
C LYS A 18 23.08 -0.81 11.90
N LEU A 19 23.83 -1.75 12.50
CA LEU A 19 23.27 -2.99 13.02
C LEU A 19 22.44 -2.78 14.29
N GLY A 20 22.90 -1.91 15.21
CA GLY A 20 22.15 -1.54 16.41
C GLY A 20 20.84 -0.82 16.10
N GLU A 21 20.84 0.07 15.10
CA GLU A 21 19.64 0.73 14.58
C GLU A 21 18.67 -0.29 13.97
N ALA A 22 19.17 -1.21 13.14
CA ALA A 22 18.35 -2.25 12.53
C ALA A 22 17.70 -3.19 13.55
N ILE A 23 18.44 -3.59 14.60
CA ILE A 23 17.91 -4.40 15.71
C ILE A 23 16.84 -3.62 16.47
N SER A 24 17.11 -2.36 16.82
CA SER A 24 16.16 -1.51 17.54
C SER A 24 14.87 -1.29 16.74
N TYR A 25 15.00 -1.03 15.44
CA TYR A 25 13.87 -0.93 14.52
C TYR A 25 13.06 -2.23 14.48
N SER A 26 13.74 -3.37 14.32
CA SER A 26 13.09 -4.68 14.23
C SER A 26 12.33 -5.04 15.50
N LEU A 27 12.88 -4.71 16.67
CA LEU A 27 12.22 -4.90 17.96
C LEU A 27 10.99 -3.99 18.10
N ASN A 28 11.10 -2.71 17.71
CA ASN A 28 10.00 -1.76 17.78
C ASN A 28 8.84 -2.08 16.83
N GLN A 29 9.11 -2.81 15.73
CA GLN A 29 8.09 -3.24 14.77
C GLN A 29 7.67 -4.71 14.94
N PHE A 30 8.22 -5.43 15.92
CA PHE A 30 8.03 -6.88 16.03
C PHE A 30 6.56 -7.27 16.13
N ASP A 31 5.75 -6.50 16.86
CA ASP A 31 4.31 -6.73 16.98
C ASP A 31 3.59 -6.65 15.64
N LYS A 32 4.03 -5.77 14.74
CA LYS A 32 3.48 -5.67 13.38
C LYS A 32 3.94 -6.83 12.50
N PHE A 33 5.16 -7.31 12.71
CA PHE A 33 5.69 -8.45 11.96
C PHE A 33 5.01 -9.76 12.32
N GLN A 34 4.40 -9.90 13.51
CA GLN A 34 3.71 -11.12 13.90
C GLN A 34 2.22 -11.14 13.52
N CYS A 35 1.62 -10.04 13.06
CA CYS A 35 0.19 -9.98 12.72
C CYS A 35 -0.26 -11.06 11.70
N TYR A 36 0.62 -11.50 10.79
CA TYR A 36 0.27 -12.58 9.85
C TYR A 36 0.06 -13.94 10.52
N LEU A 37 0.56 -14.13 11.74
CA LEU A 37 0.30 -15.32 12.55
C LEU A 37 -1.13 -15.33 13.12
N GLU A 38 -1.76 -14.16 13.23
CA GLU A 38 -3.12 -13.97 13.74
C GLU A 38 -4.17 -13.98 12.62
N ASP A 39 -3.80 -13.55 11.40
CA ASP A 39 -4.68 -13.50 10.23
C ASP A 39 -4.02 -14.09 8.98
N GLY A 40 -4.46 -15.28 8.57
CA GLY A 40 -3.95 -15.99 7.39
C GLY A 40 -4.23 -15.31 6.04
N ARG A 41 -5.02 -14.23 6.01
CA ARG A 41 -5.20 -13.39 4.81
C ARG A 41 -3.99 -12.45 4.58
N LEU A 42 -3.19 -12.22 5.61
CA LEU A 42 -2.00 -11.37 5.54
C LEU A 42 -0.79 -12.18 5.06
N SER A 43 0.01 -11.55 4.20
CA SER A 43 1.29 -12.12 3.77
C SER A 43 2.38 -11.82 4.81
N ILE A 44 3.33 -12.74 4.96
CA ILE A 44 4.51 -12.56 5.84
C ILE A 44 5.40 -11.40 5.39
N ASP A 45 5.36 -11.07 4.10
CA ASP A 45 6.12 -10.00 3.48
C ASP A 45 5.22 -8.92 2.88
N ASN A 46 5.81 -7.76 2.64
CA ASN A 46 5.15 -6.60 2.05
C ASN A 46 5.34 -6.53 0.51
N ASN A 47 5.83 -7.58 -0.16
CA ASN A 47 6.21 -7.53 -1.58
C ASN A 47 5.04 -7.13 -2.49
N ARG A 48 3.80 -7.49 -2.11
CA ARG A 48 2.60 -7.07 -2.85
C ARG A 48 2.42 -5.55 -2.80
N ALA A 49 2.55 -4.94 -1.63
CA ALA A 49 2.45 -3.49 -1.47
C ALA A 49 3.60 -2.77 -2.18
N GLU A 50 4.83 -3.28 -2.06
CA GLU A 50 6.00 -2.71 -2.74
C GLU A 50 5.87 -2.77 -4.27
N ARG A 51 5.37 -3.89 -4.82
CA ARG A 51 5.10 -4.01 -6.25
C ARG A 51 4.00 -3.04 -6.71
N ALA A 52 2.95 -2.85 -5.93
CA ALA A 52 1.86 -1.94 -6.26
C ALA A 52 2.29 -0.46 -6.27
N ILE A 53 3.18 -0.04 -5.35
CA ILE A 53 3.65 1.35 -5.27
C ILE A 53 4.79 1.66 -6.25
N LYS A 54 5.52 0.64 -6.73
CA LYS A 54 6.69 0.82 -7.61
C LYS A 54 6.38 1.60 -8.90
N PRO A 55 5.30 1.33 -9.66
CA PRO A 55 4.92 2.13 -10.82
C PRO A 55 4.72 3.62 -10.50
N PHE A 56 4.08 3.94 -9.37
CA PHE A 56 3.91 5.32 -8.92
C PHE A 56 5.26 5.99 -8.61
N VAL A 57 6.15 5.29 -7.88
CA VAL A 57 7.49 5.82 -7.53
C VAL A 57 8.35 6.10 -8.77
N ILE A 58 8.22 5.27 -9.80
CA ILE A 58 8.90 5.47 -11.09
C ILE A 58 8.23 6.62 -11.87
N GLY A 59 6.90 6.60 -11.97
CA GLY A 59 6.11 7.53 -12.77
C GLY A 59 6.17 8.99 -12.29
N ARG A 60 6.24 9.23 -10.97
CA ARG A 60 6.28 10.60 -10.41
C ARG A 60 7.47 11.44 -10.90
N LYS A 61 8.57 10.82 -11.36
CA LYS A 61 9.71 11.53 -11.97
C LYS A 61 9.41 12.07 -13.38
N ALA A 62 8.41 11.52 -14.05
CA ALA A 62 8.02 11.85 -15.42
C ALA A 62 6.77 12.74 -15.50
N TRP A 63 6.09 13.01 -14.39
CA TRP A 63 4.86 13.80 -14.38
C TRP A 63 5.12 15.27 -14.05
N LEU A 64 4.74 16.14 -14.98
CA LEU A 64 4.94 17.59 -14.92
C LEU A 64 4.29 18.26 -13.70
N PHE A 65 3.31 17.63 -13.06
CA PHE A 65 2.53 18.22 -11.95
C PHE A 65 2.71 17.51 -10.60
N SER A 66 3.61 16.52 -10.50
CA SER A 66 3.82 15.77 -9.24
C SER A 66 4.69 16.51 -8.21
N ASN A 67 5.13 17.74 -8.52
CA ASN A 67 6.00 18.56 -7.66
C ASN A 67 5.24 19.44 -6.66
N THR A 68 3.92 19.48 -6.71
CA THR A 68 3.09 20.21 -5.73
C THR A 68 2.39 19.23 -4.80
N CYS A 69 2.08 19.64 -3.56
CA CYS A 69 1.33 18.81 -2.62
C CYS A 69 -0.02 18.35 -3.21
N ASN A 70 -0.71 19.24 -3.92
CA ASN A 70 -1.99 18.94 -4.56
C ASN A 70 -1.82 17.91 -5.69
N GLY A 71 -0.80 18.05 -6.53
CA GLY A 71 -0.53 17.08 -7.59
C GLY A 71 -0.09 15.72 -7.07
N ALA A 72 0.72 15.69 -6.00
CA ALA A 72 1.08 14.45 -5.31
C ALA A 72 -0.15 13.75 -4.70
N TYR A 73 -1.03 14.51 -4.06
CA TYR A 73 -2.28 14.00 -3.49
C TYR A 73 -3.21 13.44 -4.58
N ALA A 74 -3.48 14.20 -5.64
CA ALA A 74 -4.31 13.75 -6.76
C ALA A 74 -3.76 12.47 -7.42
N SER A 75 -2.43 12.41 -7.58
CA SER A 75 -1.77 11.24 -8.14
C SER A 75 -1.87 10.02 -7.22
N ALA A 76 -1.75 10.21 -5.91
CA ALA A 76 -1.93 9.14 -4.92
C ALA A 76 -3.36 8.60 -4.90
N VAL A 77 -4.37 9.48 -5.02
CA VAL A 77 -5.79 9.07 -5.14
C VAL A 77 -6.01 8.24 -6.41
N LEU A 78 -5.54 8.72 -7.56
CA LEU A 78 -5.69 8.02 -8.84
C LEU A 78 -5.04 6.63 -8.79
N TYR A 79 -3.80 6.53 -8.29
CA TYR A 79 -3.13 5.23 -8.19
C TYR A 79 -3.80 4.30 -7.20
N SER A 80 -4.35 4.83 -6.10
CA SER A 80 -5.13 4.02 -5.16
C SER A 80 -6.36 3.40 -5.85
N LEU A 81 -7.07 4.16 -6.68
CA LEU A 81 -8.21 3.64 -7.46
C LEU A 81 -7.76 2.56 -8.46
N VAL A 82 -6.68 2.82 -9.20
CA VAL A 82 -6.12 1.89 -10.19
C VAL A 82 -5.68 0.57 -9.54
N GLU A 83 -4.91 0.64 -8.46
CA GLU A 83 -4.40 -0.56 -7.77
C GLU A 83 -5.52 -1.32 -7.06
N THR A 84 -6.55 -0.62 -6.57
CA THR A 84 -7.74 -1.27 -5.98
C THR A 84 -8.56 -1.99 -7.07
N ALA A 85 -8.74 -1.40 -8.24
CA ALA A 85 -9.41 -2.06 -9.37
C ALA A 85 -8.68 -3.33 -9.80
N LYS A 86 -7.34 -3.25 -9.97
CA LYS A 86 -6.50 -4.42 -10.27
C LYS A 86 -6.59 -5.50 -9.19
N ALA A 87 -6.59 -5.10 -7.92
CA ALA A 87 -6.70 -6.03 -6.80
C ALA A 87 -8.04 -6.79 -6.77
N ASN A 88 -9.10 -6.24 -7.37
CA ASN A 88 -10.41 -6.89 -7.53
C ASN A 88 -10.57 -7.62 -8.88
N GLY A 89 -9.52 -7.63 -9.71
CA GLY A 89 -9.52 -8.31 -11.01
C GLY A 89 -10.29 -7.54 -12.11
N LEU A 90 -10.45 -6.22 -11.96
CA LEU A 90 -11.14 -5.40 -12.94
C LEU A 90 -10.19 -4.86 -14.01
N VAL A 91 -10.72 -4.69 -15.23
CA VAL A 91 -10.08 -3.88 -16.26
C VAL A 91 -10.12 -2.41 -15.83
N VAL A 92 -8.95 -1.84 -15.56
CA VAL A 92 -8.81 -0.49 -14.98
C VAL A 92 -9.54 0.57 -15.80
N HIS A 93 -9.40 0.51 -17.12
CA HIS A 93 -10.05 1.46 -18.02
C HIS A 93 -11.58 1.46 -17.85
N ASP A 94 -12.18 0.28 -17.82
CA ASP A 94 -13.64 0.12 -17.74
C ASP A 94 -14.16 0.56 -16.37
N TYR A 95 -13.44 0.21 -15.31
CA TYR A 95 -13.75 0.64 -13.95
C TYR A 95 -13.75 2.18 -13.83
N ILE A 96 -12.66 2.84 -14.25
CA ILE A 96 -12.55 4.29 -14.16
C ILE A 96 -13.59 4.98 -15.05
N SER A 97 -13.84 4.46 -16.26
CA SER A 97 -14.86 4.99 -17.17
C SER A 97 -16.25 4.93 -16.54
N ARG A 98 -16.59 3.80 -15.94
CA ARG A 98 -17.87 3.60 -15.23
C ARG A 98 -17.99 4.55 -14.03
N CYS A 99 -16.95 4.69 -13.22
CA CYS A 99 -16.95 5.64 -12.11
C CYS A 99 -17.19 7.08 -12.59
N LEU A 100 -16.48 7.52 -13.64
CA LEU A 100 -16.62 8.89 -14.16
C LEU A 100 -18.01 9.15 -14.75
N GLN A 101 -18.55 8.19 -15.51
CA GLN A 101 -19.90 8.28 -16.07
C GLN A 101 -20.95 8.41 -14.98
N HIS A 102 -20.89 7.55 -13.96
CA HIS A 102 -21.87 7.58 -12.88
C HIS A 102 -21.70 8.82 -12.00
N ILE A 103 -20.48 9.27 -11.69
CA ILE A 103 -20.26 10.49 -10.89
C ILE A 103 -20.81 11.73 -11.61
N ALA A 104 -20.76 11.77 -12.95
CA ALA A 104 -21.36 12.87 -13.72
C ALA A 104 -22.88 13.00 -13.50
N GLU A 105 -23.55 11.93 -13.11
CA GLU A 105 -24.98 11.89 -12.78
C GLU A 105 -25.27 12.37 -11.35
N GLN A 106 -24.25 12.76 -10.57
CA GLN A 106 -24.33 13.20 -9.17
C GLN A 106 -25.10 12.22 -8.25
N PRO A 107 -24.67 10.96 -8.18
CA PRO A 107 -25.36 9.94 -7.43
C PRO A 107 -25.25 10.24 -5.93
N THR A 108 -26.34 9.97 -5.20
CA THR A 108 -26.35 10.07 -3.73
C THR A 108 -25.64 8.90 -3.05
N ASN A 109 -25.41 7.80 -3.78
CA ASN A 109 -24.74 6.60 -3.27
C ASN A 109 -23.61 6.16 -4.20
N LEU A 110 -22.41 6.01 -3.64
CA LEU A 110 -21.21 5.54 -4.35
C LEU A 110 -20.89 4.07 -4.10
N GLU A 111 -21.60 3.40 -3.18
CA GLU A 111 -21.41 1.97 -2.90
C GLU A 111 -21.42 1.09 -4.17
N PRO A 112 -22.32 1.28 -5.14
CA PRO A 112 -22.31 0.47 -6.37
C PRO A 112 -21.05 0.63 -7.23
N LEU A 113 -20.29 1.72 -7.03
CA LEU A 113 -19.05 2.00 -7.74
C LEU A 113 -17.84 1.38 -7.05
N LEU A 114 -18.00 0.77 -5.87
CA LEU A 114 -16.88 0.12 -5.20
C LEU A 114 -16.42 -1.10 -6.02
N PRO A 115 -15.11 -1.34 -6.11
CA PRO A 115 -14.55 -2.31 -7.04
C PRO A 115 -14.90 -3.77 -6.71
N TRP A 116 -15.38 -4.06 -5.51
CA TRP A 116 -15.92 -5.38 -5.14
C TRP A 116 -17.40 -5.56 -5.47
N ASN A 117 -18.10 -4.50 -5.87
CA ASN A 117 -19.52 -4.52 -6.27
C ASN A 117 -19.69 -4.52 -7.80
N ILE A 118 -18.60 -4.47 -8.56
CA ILE A 118 -18.61 -4.46 -10.02
C ILE A 118 -18.28 -5.85 -10.53
N GLU A 119 -19.12 -6.37 -11.42
CA GLU A 119 -18.89 -7.64 -12.10
C GLU A 119 -17.59 -7.58 -12.91
N ARG A 120 -16.85 -8.69 -12.92
CA ARG A 120 -15.62 -8.81 -13.69
C ARG A 120 -15.98 -8.85 -15.17
N SER A 121 -15.49 -7.86 -15.92
CA SER A 121 -15.57 -7.79 -17.39
C SER A 121 -14.86 -8.97 -18.05
#